data_AF-A0A6M0FUD0-F1
#
_entry.id   AF-A0A6M0FUD0-F1
#
_cell.length_a   1.000
_cell.length_b   1.000
_cell.length_c   1.000
_cell.angle_alpha   90.00
_cell.angle_beta   90.00
_cell.angle_gamma   90.00
#
_symmetry.space_group_name_H-M   'P 1'
#
loop_
_entity.id
_entity.type
_entity.pdbx_description
1 polymer ?
#
loop_
_entity_poly.entity_id
_entity_poly.type
_entity_poly.pdbx_seq_one_letter_code
_entity_poly.pdbx_strand_id
1 'polypeptide(L)'
;MNLKSILRTVNQWFYDTSERALDQAYRAALMIKVIEDEHFNGQKISADSGGYSESVVSYFEADLKKYLNIIKVRLAEFKASRSVLGNSEIQQMNSRNLNTNNYEQYYLANNSEKQEVIIEKLNFIDKILTKYEENKTPEYSAALIPIEPNQEKSLIKRDRDSQSTPLQEPVDLLKEPRSNKKNINSREGILDKTGIIPRSILGTFSRIQRELDPKAEENVVQNFRTSKTKTIISIKFLMILIIVPILTQQVTKSLLKEVGVVERFRDSTSEPFINYEMEEEAFFELHKFEEQLHFKSLIGLAPKLSSEEEEELVKDKAKELAQEYRQRTGNAIRNIIADVFSLTAFGLVLYNSKQEIAVLKSFMDELIYGLSDSAKAFIIILFTDIFVGFHSPHGWEVILEGVARHLGIPASRNFIFLFIATFPVILDAVIKYWIFRYLNRVSPSAVATYRNMNE
;
A
#
# COMPACT_ATOMS: atom_id res chain seq x y z
N MET A 1 -8.06 -6.03 -20.25
CA MET A 1 -8.76 -5.05 -19.39
C MET A 1 -7.97 -3.74 -19.46
N ASN A 2 -8.59 -2.64 -19.90
CA ASN A 2 -7.87 -1.48 -20.45
C ASN A 2 -7.49 -0.47 -19.34
N LEU A 3 -6.20 -0.22 -19.12
CA LEU A 3 -5.69 0.66 -18.06
C LEU A 3 -6.26 2.09 -18.14
N LYS A 4 -6.57 2.57 -19.35
CA LYS A 4 -7.20 3.87 -19.60
C LYS A 4 -8.64 3.96 -19.09
N SER A 5 -9.40 2.85 -19.08
CA SER A 5 -10.75 2.85 -18.51
C SER A 5 -10.72 2.88 -16.99
N ILE A 6 -9.75 2.20 -16.37
CA ILE A 6 -9.56 2.20 -14.91
C ILE A 6 -9.16 3.59 -14.42
N LEU A 7 -8.19 4.25 -15.08
CA LEU A 7 -7.81 5.62 -14.76
C LEU A 7 -8.97 6.62 -14.93
N ARG A 8 -9.82 6.45 -15.96
CA ARG A 8 -10.99 7.30 -16.14
C ARG A 8 -12.04 7.08 -15.06
N THR A 9 -12.28 5.84 -14.65
CA THR A 9 -13.22 5.49 -13.57
C THR A 9 -12.73 5.99 -12.21
N VAL A 10 -11.42 5.91 -11.93
CA VAL A 10 -10.83 6.46 -10.70
C VAL A 10 -10.91 7.99 -10.69
N ASN A 11 -10.67 8.64 -11.83
CA ASN A 11 -10.79 10.09 -11.94
C ASN A 11 -12.25 10.54 -11.77
N GLN A 12 -13.21 9.88 -12.42
CA GLN A 12 -14.64 10.15 -12.26
C GLN A 12 -15.12 9.95 -10.81
N TRP A 13 -14.77 8.82 -10.18
CA TRP A 13 -15.08 8.54 -8.78
C TRP A 13 -14.48 9.59 -7.82
N PHE A 14 -13.30 10.12 -8.16
CA PHE A 14 -12.61 11.14 -7.37
C PHE A 14 -13.25 12.53 -7.51
N TYR A 15 -13.65 12.95 -8.72
CA TYR A 15 -14.41 14.18 -8.93
C TYR A 15 -15.78 14.14 -8.24
N ASP A 16 -16.51 13.02 -8.38
CA ASP A 16 -17.83 12.82 -7.78
C ASP A 16 -17.82 12.81 -6.24
N THR A 17 -16.66 12.55 -5.61
CA THR A 17 -16.52 12.49 -4.14
C THR A 17 -16.61 13.89 -3.50
N SER A 18 -16.08 14.91 -4.17
CA SER A 18 -16.08 16.29 -3.67
C SER A 18 -17.50 16.88 -3.65
N GLU A 19 -18.21 16.82 -4.77
CA GLU A 19 -19.59 17.30 -4.92
C GLU A 19 -20.56 16.54 -4.01
N ARG A 20 -20.40 15.21 -3.88
CA ARG A 20 -21.19 14.40 -2.95
C ARG A 20 -20.97 14.78 -1.49
N ALA A 21 -19.73 15.04 -1.08
CA ALA A 21 -19.42 15.45 0.28
C ALA A 21 -20.06 16.81 0.62
N LEU A 22 -19.99 17.78 -0.32
CA LEU A 22 -20.64 19.08 -0.18
C LEU A 22 -22.17 18.95 -0.08
N ASP A 23 -22.78 18.13 -0.94
CA ASP A 23 -24.23 17.88 -0.91
C ASP A 23 -24.69 17.24 0.42
N GLN A 24 -23.90 16.32 0.96
CA GLN A 24 -24.21 15.69 2.24
C GLN A 24 -24.07 16.67 3.41
N ALA A 25 -23.08 17.56 3.38
CA ALA A 25 -22.96 18.65 4.35
C ALA A 25 -24.15 19.62 4.26
N TYR A 26 -24.53 19.99 3.04
CA TYR A 26 -25.67 20.89 2.78
C TYR A 26 -27.00 20.28 3.27
N ARG A 27 -27.25 19.00 3.00
CA ARG A 27 -28.43 18.29 3.52
C ARG A 27 -28.46 18.24 5.04
N ALA A 28 -27.31 18.01 5.69
CA ALA A 28 -27.23 18.03 7.15
C ALA A 28 -27.52 19.44 7.71
N ALA A 29 -27.06 20.50 7.05
CA ALA A 29 -27.39 21.88 7.40
C ALA A 29 -28.89 22.19 7.21
N LEU A 30 -29.51 21.65 6.16
CA LEU A 30 -30.97 21.75 5.95
C LEU A 30 -31.75 21.04 7.06
N MET A 31 -31.30 19.86 7.51
CA MET A 31 -31.95 19.15 8.62
C MET A 31 -31.90 19.96 9.92
N ILE A 32 -30.79 20.65 10.19
CA ILE A 32 -30.71 21.58 11.33
C ILE A 32 -31.74 22.70 11.17
N LYS A 33 -31.82 23.31 9.98
CA LYS A 33 -32.78 24.38 9.70
C LYS A 33 -34.25 23.92 9.83
N VAL A 34 -34.57 22.71 9.38
CA VAL A 34 -35.92 22.13 9.55
C VAL A 34 -36.28 21.98 11.02
N ILE A 35 -35.35 21.50 11.85
CA ILE A 35 -35.57 21.39 13.29
C ILE A 35 -35.77 22.78 13.91
N GLU A 36 -34.99 23.78 13.50
CA GLU A 36 -35.16 25.16 13.97
C GLU A 36 -36.54 25.72 13.62
N ASP A 37 -36.97 25.56 12.36
CA ASP A 37 -38.21 26.13 11.86
C ASP A 37 -39.46 25.42 12.43
N GLU A 38 -39.44 24.09 12.53
CA GLU A 38 -40.59 23.29 13.00
C GLU A 38 -40.72 23.23 14.53
N HIS A 39 -39.60 23.23 15.26
CA HIS A 39 -39.60 22.99 16.71
C HIS A 39 -39.09 24.17 17.53
N PHE A 40 -38.43 25.16 16.95
CA PHE A 40 -37.87 26.30 17.70
C PHE A 40 -38.25 27.66 17.10
N ASN A 41 -39.30 27.73 16.26
CA ASN A 41 -39.77 28.97 15.62
C ASN A 41 -38.66 29.74 14.88
N GLY A 42 -37.71 29.02 14.26
CA GLY A 42 -36.54 29.58 13.57
C GLY A 42 -35.41 30.03 14.50
N GLN A 43 -35.57 29.89 15.82
CA GLN A 43 -34.54 30.21 16.81
C GLN A 43 -33.54 29.06 16.96
N LYS A 44 -32.43 29.35 17.64
CA LYS A 44 -31.38 28.35 17.93
C LYS A 44 -31.98 27.20 18.73
N ILE A 45 -31.55 25.97 18.46
CA ILE A 45 -31.88 24.80 19.28
C ILE A 45 -31.17 24.95 20.63
N SER A 46 -31.92 25.34 21.67
CA SER A 46 -31.42 25.54 23.03
C SER A 46 -32.56 25.42 24.04
N ALA A 47 -32.21 25.18 25.31
CA ALA A 47 -33.18 25.11 26.41
C ALA A 47 -33.99 26.41 26.61
N ASP A 48 -33.45 27.55 26.20
CA ASP A 48 -34.04 28.88 26.44
C ASP A 48 -35.04 29.32 25.35
N SER A 49 -35.07 28.64 24.20
CA SER A 49 -35.78 29.08 22.99
C SER A 49 -37.05 28.29 22.68
N GLY A 50 -37.23 27.12 23.28
CA GLY A 50 -38.42 26.29 23.11
C GLY A 50 -39.05 25.97 24.47
N GLY A 51 -40.36 26.20 24.63
CA GLY A 51 -41.11 25.90 25.85
C GLY A 51 -41.29 24.40 26.14
N TYR A 52 -40.29 23.58 25.81
CA TYR A 52 -40.29 22.13 25.90
C TYR A 52 -39.59 21.63 27.18
N SER A 53 -39.86 20.39 27.58
CA SER A 53 -39.19 19.77 28.72
C SER A 53 -37.72 19.47 28.43
N GLU A 54 -36.89 19.45 29.47
CA GLU A 54 -35.45 19.19 29.41
C GLU A 54 -35.09 17.91 28.64
N SER A 55 -35.90 16.86 28.80
CA SER A 55 -35.74 15.61 28.05
C SER A 55 -35.93 15.76 26.54
N VAL A 56 -36.89 16.59 26.10
CA VAL A 56 -37.17 16.84 24.68
C VAL A 56 -36.10 17.74 24.07
N VAL A 57 -35.63 18.74 24.82
CA VAL A 57 -34.50 19.58 24.41
C VAL A 57 -33.24 18.73 24.23
N SER A 58 -32.95 17.81 25.16
CA SER A 58 -31.78 16.92 25.07
C SER A 58 -31.80 16.00 23.83
N TYR A 59 -32.99 15.60 23.37
CA TYR A 59 -33.16 14.82 22.14
C TYR A 59 -32.76 15.64 20.91
N PHE A 60 -33.25 16.88 20.79
CA PHE A 60 -32.90 17.76 19.68
C PHE A 60 -31.46 18.24 19.72
N GLU A 61 -30.86 18.40 20.92
CA GLU A 61 -29.43 18.69 21.06
C GLU A 61 -28.55 17.53 20.59
N ALA A 62 -28.96 16.28 20.82
CA ALA A 62 -28.26 15.10 20.31
C ALA A 62 -28.30 15.04 18.78
N ASP A 63 -29.46 15.33 18.17
CA ASP A 63 -29.60 15.41 16.72
C ASP A 63 -28.82 16.59 16.12
N LEU A 64 -28.86 17.77 16.76
CA LEU A 64 -28.02 18.91 16.38
C LEU A 64 -26.54 18.53 16.38
N LYS A 65 -26.05 17.91 17.47
CA LYS A 65 -24.65 17.48 17.59
C LYS A 65 -24.27 16.49 16.50
N LYS A 66 -25.16 15.55 16.18
CA LYS A 66 -24.99 14.59 15.09
C LYS A 66 -24.87 15.29 13.74
N TYR A 67 -25.78 16.20 13.40
CA TYR A 67 -25.75 16.92 12.11
C TYR A 67 -24.55 17.86 12.00
N LEU A 68 -24.19 18.59 13.07
CA LEU A 68 -22.97 19.42 13.10
C LEU A 68 -21.70 18.59 12.87
N ASN A 69 -21.61 17.39 13.45
CA ASN A 69 -20.47 16.51 13.24
C ASN A 69 -20.41 16.02 11.78
N ILE A 70 -21.55 15.66 11.19
CA ILE A 70 -21.63 15.30 9.76
C ILE A 70 -21.14 16.45 8.89
N ILE A 71 -21.59 17.69 9.15
CA ILE A 71 -21.14 18.88 8.41
C ILE A 71 -19.61 19.03 8.50
N LYS A 72 -19.03 18.95 9.71
CA LYS A 72 -17.57 19.10 9.91
C LYS A 72 -16.76 18.05 9.17
N VAL A 73 -17.14 16.77 9.27
CA VAL A 73 -16.45 15.67 8.59
C VAL A 73 -16.54 15.81 7.08
N ARG A 74 -17.73 16.12 6.55
CA ARG A 74 -17.95 16.24 5.10
C ARG A 74 -17.32 17.49 4.50
N LEU A 75 -17.27 18.61 5.22
CA LEU A 75 -16.50 19.79 4.80
C LEU A 75 -15.00 19.53 4.79
N ALA A 76 -14.47 18.77 5.75
CA ALA A 76 -13.07 18.37 5.76
C ALA A 76 -12.74 17.45 4.57
N GLU A 77 -13.61 16.49 4.26
CA GLU A 77 -13.51 15.61 3.09
C GLU A 77 -13.57 16.42 1.77
N PHE A 78 -14.49 17.38 1.68
CA PHE A 78 -14.60 18.30 0.54
C PHE A 78 -13.33 19.14 0.33
N LYS A 79 -12.80 19.77 1.40
CA LYS A 79 -11.57 20.60 1.35
C LYS A 79 -10.35 19.76 0.97
N ALA A 80 -10.20 18.57 1.56
CA ALA A 80 -9.11 17.66 1.23
C ALA A 80 -9.15 17.24 -0.24
N SER A 81 -10.34 16.88 -0.75
CA SER A 81 -10.54 16.47 -2.15
C SER A 81 -10.24 17.60 -3.13
N ARG A 82 -10.62 18.85 -2.81
CA ARG A 82 -10.35 20.03 -3.65
C ARG A 82 -8.88 20.48 -3.62
N SER A 83 -8.19 20.33 -2.49
CA SER A 83 -6.78 20.73 -2.34
C SER A 83 -5.82 19.89 -3.20
N VAL A 84 -6.16 18.62 -3.45
CA VAL A 84 -5.37 17.71 -4.29
C VAL A 84 -5.59 17.99 -5.79
N LEU A 85 -6.78 18.47 -6.16
CA LEU A 85 -7.14 18.84 -7.54
C LEU A 85 -6.34 20.05 -8.06
N GLY A 86 -6.10 21.06 -7.21
CA GLY A 86 -5.37 22.27 -7.59
C GLY A 86 -3.94 22.00 -8.12
N ASN A 87 -3.29 20.92 -7.68
CA ASN A 87 -1.97 20.53 -8.17
C ASN A 87 -2.02 19.80 -9.53
N SER A 88 -3.13 19.14 -9.87
CA SER A 88 -3.28 18.40 -11.12
C SER A 88 -3.69 19.29 -12.31
N GLU A 89 -4.44 20.38 -12.05
CA GLU A 89 -4.84 21.35 -13.08
C GLU A 89 -3.67 22.24 -13.52
N ILE A 90 -2.77 22.61 -12.59
CA ILE A 90 -1.52 23.35 -12.91
C ILE A 90 -0.59 22.51 -13.81
N GLN A 91 -0.62 21.17 -13.69
CA GLN A 91 0.19 20.29 -14.54
C GLN A 91 -0.40 20.06 -15.94
N GLN A 92 -1.73 20.20 -16.11
CA GLN A 92 -2.35 20.13 -17.44
C GLN A 92 -2.32 21.46 -18.21
N MET A 93 -2.34 22.61 -17.54
CA MET A 93 -2.23 23.92 -18.22
C MET A 93 -0.87 24.16 -18.90
N ASN A 94 0.21 23.53 -18.41
CA ASN A 94 1.53 23.65 -19.03
C ASN A 94 1.71 22.80 -20.31
N SER A 95 0.69 22.05 -20.72
CA SER A 95 0.77 21.09 -21.83
C SER A 95 -0.37 21.25 -22.84
N ARG A 96 -0.72 22.48 -23.28
CA ARG A 96 -1.54 22.68 -24.49
C ARG A 96 -1.52 24.14 -24.96
N ASN A 97 -0.50 24.49 -25.73
CA ASN A 97 -0.66 25.50 -26.77
C ASN A 97 -1.24 24.78 -28.00
N LEU A 98 -2.42 25.22 -28.47
CA LEU A 98 -2.87 25.31 -29.86
C LEU A 98 -4.40 25.54 -29.91
N ASN A 99 -4.79 26.71 -30.43
CA ASN A 99 -6.06 27.14 -31.03
C ASN A 99 -7.30 26.24 -30.84
N THR A 100 -8.39 26.80 -30.29
CA THR A 100 -9.77 26.74 -30.85
C THR A 100 -10.69 27.73 -30.12
N ASN A 101 -11.03 28.84 -30.79
CA ASN A 101 -12.03 29.79 -30.31
C ASN A 101 -13.42 29.32 -30.77
N ASN A 102 -14.26 28.90 -29.80
CA ASN A 102 -15.74 28.81 -29.82
C ASN A 102 -16.26 27.67 -28.92
N TYR A 103 -15.42 26.70 -28.54
CA TYR A 103 -15.79 25.69 -27.54
C TYR A 103 -15.56 26.17 -26.10
N GLU A 104 -14.54 27.01 -25.86
CA GLU A 104 -14.20 27.51 -24.52
C GLU A 104 -15.34 28.27 -23.83
N GLN A 105 -16.15 29.03 -24.59
CA GLN A 105 -17.19 29.87 -24.01
C GLN A 105 -18.39 29.08 -23.46
N TYR A 106 -18.69 27.91 -24.05
CA TYR A 106 -19.76 27.02 -23.56
C TYR A 106 -19.30 26.20 -22.34
N TYR A 107 -18.02 25.81 -22.29
CA TYR A 107 -17.43 25.13 -21.14
C TYR A 107 -17.21 26.04 -19.93
N LEU A 108 -16.86 27.32 -20.15
CA LEU A 108 -16.71 28.31 -19.09
C LEU A 108 -18.06 28.71 -18.47
N ALA A 109 -19.11 28.88 -19.27
CA ALA A 109 -20.44 29.22 -18.76
C ALA A 109 -21.03 28.13 -17.85
N ASN A 110 -20.91 26.86 -18.26
CA ASN A 110 -21.42 25.72 -17.48
C ASN A 110 -20.62 25.48 -16.18
N ASN A 111 -19.34 25.89 -16.16
CA ASN A 111 -18.50 25.82 -14.95
C ASN A 111 -18.80 26.99 -13.99
N SER A 112 -19.13 28.18 -14.51
CA SER A 112 -19.54 29.32 -13.71
C SER A 112 -20.84 29.07 -12.94
N GLU A 113 -21.87 28.50 -13.58
CA GLU A 113 -23.13 28.13 -12.92
C GLU A 113 -22.91 27.08 -11.81
N LYS A 114 -22.06 26.08 -12.06
CA LYS A 114 -21.71 25.06 -11.06
C LYS A 114 -20.93 25.64 -9.88
N GLN A 115 -20.06 26.62 -10.12
CA GLN A 115 -19.32 27.33 -9.06
C GLN A 115 -20.25 28.18 -8.20
N GLU A 116 -21.26 28.82 -8.81
CA GLU A 116 -22.26 29.62 -8.08
C GLU A 116 -23.08 28.74 -7.11
N VAL A 117 -23.53 27.57 -7.56
CA VAL A 117 -24.26 26.59 -6.71
C VAL A 117 -23.40 26.07 -5.55
N ILE A 118 -22.10 25.85 -5.78
CA ILE A 118 -21.16 25.43 -4.73
C ILE A 118 -21.00 26.53 -3.68
N ILE A 119 -20.85 27.79 -4.12
CA ILE A 119 -20.70 28.95 -3.24
C ILE A 119 -21.98 29.16 -2.42
N GLU A 120 -23.15 29.02 -3.03
CA GLU A 120 -24.44 29.13 -2.33
C GLU A 120 -24.57 28.09 -1.21
N LYS A 121 -24.27 26.81 -1.51
CA LYS A 121 -24.31 25.73 -0.52
C LYS A 121 -23.34 25.97 0.63
N LEU A 122 -22.13 26.45 0.34
CA LEU A 122 -21.13 26.78 1.36
C LEU A 122 -21.59 27.93 2.24
N ASN A 123 -22.09 29.03 1.65
CA ASN A 123 -22.61 30.17 2.40
C ASN A 123 -23.77 29.78 3.32
N PHE A 124 -24.65 28.89 2.85
CA PHE A 124 -25.74 28.37 3.66
C PHE A 124 -25.23 27.54 4.86
N ILE A 125 -24.27 26.63 4.61
CA ILE A 125 -23.65 25.82 5.66
C ILE A 125 -22.94 26.72 6.69
N ASP A 126 -22.18 27.71 6.23
CA ASP A 126 -21.44 28.64 7.09
C ASP A 126 -22.39 29.50 7.93
N LYS A 127 -23.53 29.93 7.37
CA LYS A 127 -24.58 30.64 8.12
C LYS A 127 -25.15 29.79 9.27
N ILE A 128 -25.39 28.50 9.02
CA ILE A 128 -25.87 27.57 10.06
C ILE A 128 -24.76 27.33 11.10
N LEU A 129 -23.51 27.06 10.68
CA LEU A 129 -22.40 26.82 11.60
C LEU A 129 -22.13 28.02 12.52
N THR A 130 -22.14 29.24 11.97
CA THR A 130 -21.88 30.48 12.73
C THR A 130 -22.87 30.67 13.89
N LYS A 131 -24.15 30.28 13.70
CA LYS A 131 -25.20 30.33 14.74
C LYS A 131 -24.91 29.43 15.96
N TYR A 132 -24.05 28.41 15.79
CA TYR A 132 -23.69 27.43 16.82
C TYR A 132 -22.21 27.46 17.25
N GLU A 133 -21.38 28.33 16.66
CA GLU A 133 -19.94 28.45 16.97
C GLU A 133 -19.58 29.54 18.01
N GLU A 134 -20.52 30.37 18.45
CA GLU A 134 -20.31 31.29 19.59
C GLU A 134 -20.24 30.55 20.92
N ASN A 135 -19.07 29.95 21.19
CA ASN A 135 -18.44 29.78 22.51
C ASN A 135 -17.12 29.04 22.31
N LYS A 136 -16.13 29.71 21.71
CA LYS A 136 -14.69 29.42 21.86
C LYS A 136 -13.89 30.58 21.25
N THR A 137 -13.00 31.13 22.07
CA THR A 137 -11.97 32.12 21.71
C THR A 137 -11.15 31.69 20.47
N PRO A 138 -10.71 32.63 19.62
CA PRO A 138 -9.94 32.31 18.43
C PRO A 138 -8.49 31.96 18.79
N GLU A 139 -8.14 30.67 18.72
CA GLU A 139 -6.75 30.26 18.52
C GLU A 139 -6.45 30.36 17.02
N TYR A 140 -5.71 31.40 16.65
CA TYR A 140 -5.18 31.58 15.31
C TYR A 140 -4.23 30.41 14.97
N SER A 141 -4.57 29.70 13.89
CA SER A 141 -3.69 28.79 13.18
C SER A 141 -2.36 29.47 12.84
N ALA A 142 -1.28 29.01 13.47
CA ALA A 142 0.07 29.33 13.05
C ALA A 142 0.42 28.56 11.77
N ALA A 143 0.35 29.24 10.63
CA ALA A 143 1.23 28.99 9.48
C ALA A 143 1.05 30.14 8.49
N LEU A 144 1.95 31.12 8.55
CA LEU A 144 2.45 31.94 7.43
C LEU A 144 3.54 32.87 8.00
N ILE A 145 4.80 32.58 7.67
CA ILE A 145 5.94 33.46 7.90
C ILE A 145 6.03 34.42 6.72
N PRO A 146 6.14 35.74 6.95
CA PRO A 146 6.81 36.63 6.00
C PRO A 146 8.18 37.07 6.55
N ILE A 147 9.14 37.18 5.63
CA ILE A 147 10.50 37.69 5.83
C ILE A 147 10.51 39.22 5.61
N GLU A 148 11.43 39.91 6.31
CA GLU A 148 12.08 41.23 6.05
C GLU A 148 11.89 42.30 7.16
N PRO A 149 12.74 43.35 7.26
CA PRO A 149 14.13 43.31 7.73
C PRO A 149 14.43 44.34 8.87
N ASN A 150 15.53 44.10 9.58
CA ASN A 150 16.42 45.05 10.29
C ASN A 150 15.86 46.38 10.88
N GLN A 151 15.99 46.57 12.20
CA GLN A 151 16.52 47.81 12.79
C GLN A 151 16.91 47.65 14.28
N GLU A 152 18.13 48.12 14.58
CA GLU A 152 18.79 48.17 15.88
C GLU A 152 18.15 49.17 16.88
N LYS A 153 18.21 48.84 18.18
CA LYS A 153 18.70 49.65 19.32
C LYS A 153 18.17 49.03 20.63
N SER A 154 19.01 48.44 21.48
CA SER A 154 19.97 49.08 22.42
C SER A 154 19.33 49.52 23.75
N LEU A 155 19.90 48.95 24.84
CA LEU A 155 20.12 49.55 26.17
C LEU A 155 18.98 49.59 27.22
N ILE A 156 19.08 48.77 28.28
CA ILE A 156 19.61 49.13 29.64
C ILE A 156 19.19 48.11 30.73
N LYS A 157 20.21 47.68 31.49
CA LYS A 157 20.18 47.00 32.80
C LYS A 157 19.45 47.81 33.88
N ARG A 158 18.83 47.12 34.85
CA ARG A 158 18.86 47.56 36.26
C ARG A 158 18.71 46.37 37.21
N ASP A 159 19.77 46.14 37.98
CA ASP A 159 19.80 45.36 39.22
C ASP A 159 19.02 46.06 40.34
N ARG A 160 18.52 45.28 41.31
CA ARG A 160 18.77 45.51 42.75
C ARG A 160 18.32 44.32 43.62
N ASP A 161 19.26 43.90 44.46
CA ASP A 161 19.19 42.93 45.55
C ASP A 161 18.17 43.25 46.65
N SER A 162 17.77 42.23 47.43
CA SER A 162 18.10 42.12 48.87
C SER A 162 17.64 40.81 49.52
N GLN A 163 18.42 40.40 50.53
CA GLN A 163 18.55 39.10 51.21
C GLN A 163 17.47 38.78 52.28
N SER A 164 17.27 37.49 52.60
CA SER A 164 17.64 36.89 53.93
C SER A 164 17.11 35.45 54.14
N THR A 165 18.01 34.56 54.56
CA THR A 165 17.82 33.28 55.32
C THR A 165 18.47 33.51 56.72
N PRO A 166 18.57 32.61 57.74
CA PRO A 166 18.57 31.12 57.77
C PRO A 166 17.79 30.51 58.99
N LEU A 167 17.64 29.19 59.22
CA LEU A 167 18.57 28.18 59.79
C LEU A 167 17.82 26.81 59.87
N GLN A 168 18.26 25.70 59.26
CA GLN A 168 19.26 24.67 59.65
C GLN A 168 18.76 23.50 60.55
N GLU A 169 18.49 22.35 59.89
CA GLU A 169 19.00 20.96 60.07
C GLU A 169 19.72 20.50 61.37
N PRO A 170 19.74 19.18 61.73
CA PRO A 170 20.74 18.25 61.17
C PRO A 170 20.39 16.73 61.04
N VAL A 171 21.39 16.00 60.54
CA VAL A 171 21.50 14.69 59.88
C VAL A 171 21.97 13.54 60.81
N ASP A 172 21.88 12.27 60.35
CA ASP A 172 22.79 11.08 60.54
C ASP A 172 22.04 9.77 60.93
N LEU A 173 22.03 8.67 60.15
CA LEU A 173 23.05 7.64 59.75
C LEU A 173 22.93 6.29 60.53
N LEU A 174 22.89 5.18 59.76
CA LEU A 174 23.33 3.78 60.02
C LEU A 174 22.39 2.66 60.54
N LYS A 175 22.49 1.52 59.79
CA LYS A 175 22.47 0.07 60.15
C LYS A 175 21.16 -0.75 60.14
N GLU A 176 21.17 -1.79 59.28
CA GLU A 176 20.45 -3.06 59.48
C GLU A 176 20.94 -3.82 60.75
N PRO A 177 20.12 -4.72 61.34
CA PRO A 177 20.23 -6.13 61.01
C PRO A 177 18.90 -6.90 60.87
N ARG A 178 18.99 -8.03 60.16
CA ARG A 178 17.98 -9.09 59.98
C ARG A 178 17.41 -9.64 61.31
N SER A 179 16.10 -9.93 61.34
CA SER A 179 15.57 -11.14 61.99
C SER A 179 14.14 -11.50 61.52
N ASN A 180 13.94 -12.80 61.27
CA ASN A 180 12.70 -13.50 60.94
C ASN A 180 11.47 -13.07 61.76
N LYS A 181 10.33 -12.88 61.08
CA LYS A 181 9.02 -13.30 61.62
C LYS A 181 8.01 -13.61 60.50
N LYS A 182 7.70 -14.90 60.35
CA LYS A 182 6.47 -15.41 59.75
C LYS A 182 5.27 -14.94 60.57
N ASN A 183 4.26 -14.40 59.91
CA ASN A 183 2.83 -14.41 60.27
C ASN A 183 2.09 -13.86 59.04
N ILE A 184 1.49 -14.69 58.19
CA ILE A 184 0.10 -15.15 58.31
C ILE A 184 -0.76 -14.11 59.01
N ASN A 185 -1.37 -13.23 58.22
CA ASN A 185 -2.55 -12.47 58.61
C ASN A 185 -3.59 -12.61 57.50
N SER A 186 -4.38 -13.66 57.66
CA SER A 186 -5.78 -13.69 57.31
C SER A 186 -6.48 -12.45 57.88
N ARG A 187 -7.05 -11.65 56.99
CA ARG A 187 -8.11 -10.68 57.31
C ARG A 187 -9.27 -10.91 56.35
N GLU A 188 -9.97 -12.00 56.60
CA GLU A 188 -11.39 -12.14 56.28
C GLU A 188 -12.20 -11.54 57.42
N GLY A 189 -13.23 -10.78 57.06
CA GLY A 189 -14.25 -10.29 57.99
C GLY A 189 -14.23 -8.78 58.19
N ILE A 190 -14.92 -8.06 57.31
CA ILE A 190 -16.06 -7.16 57.63
C ILE A 190 -16.56 -6.68 56.26
N LEU A 191 -17.58 -7.36 55.72
CA LEU A 191 -18.61 -6.82 54.81
C LEU A 191 -19.47 -7.98 54.28
N ASP A 192 -20.06 -8.71 55.21
CA ASP A 192 -21.24 -9.53 54.92
C ASP A 192 -22.40 -8.97 55.72
N LYS A 193 -23.15 -8.07 55.08
CA LYS A 193 -24.61 -8.06 55.09
C LYS A 193 -25.11 -7.00 54.12
N THR A 194 -26.03 -7.48 53.27
CA THR A 194 -26.91 -6.75 52.34
C THR A 194 -26.26 -6.03 51.16
N GLY A 195 -26.44 -6.60 49.96
CA GLY A 195 -26.20 -5.92 48.69
C GLY A 195 -25.74 -6.87 47.60
N ILE A 196 -26.69 -7.38 46.83
CA ILE A 196 -26.50 -8.27 45.68
C ILE A 196 -25.70 -7.50 44.61
N ILE A 197 -24.38 -7.68 44.53
CA ILE A 197 -23.60 -7.21 43.37
C ILE A 197 -22.62 -8.33 42.95
N PRO A 198 -22.83 -8.95 41.77
CA PRO A 198 -21.95 -10.02 41.30
C PRO A 198 -20.54 -9.51 41.00
N ARG A 199 -19.51 -10.29 41.37
CA ARG A 199 -18.07 -10.02 41.14
C ARG A 199 -17.70 -9.74 39.67
N SER A 200 -18.58 -10.04 38.71
CA SER A 200 -18.41 -9.70 37.29
C SER A 200 -18.49 -8.21 36.98
N ILE A 201 -19.17 -7.41 37.82
CA ILE A 201 -19.32 -5.94 37.62
C ILE A 201 -18.07 -5.17 38.10
N LEU A 202 -17.34 -5.68 39.08
CA LEU A 202 -16.06 -5.09 39.52
C LEU A 202 -14.96 -5.25 38.45
N GLY A 203 -15.00 -6.33 37.67
CA GLY A 203 -14.10 -6.58 36.53
C GLY A 203 -14.40 -5.72 35.31
N THR A 204 -15.67 -5.32 35.11
CA THR A 204 -16.06 -4.35 34.07
C THR A 204 -15.84 -2.91 34.52
N PHE A 205 -16.05 -2.57 35.80
CA PHE A 205 -15.76 -1.23 36.32
C PHE A 205 -14.27 -0.88 36.25
N SER A 206 -13.37 -1.82 36.51
CA SER A 206 -11.93 -1.62 36.32
C SER A 206 -11.51 -1.53 34.84
N ARG A 207 -12.27 -2.14 33.91
CA ARG A 207 -12.08 -1.92 32.46
C ARG A 207 -12.63 -0.58 32.01
N ILE A 208 -13.80 -0.18 32.51
CA ILE A 208 -14.43 1.12 32.25
C ILE A 208 -13.60 2.26 32.85
N GLN A 209 -13.04 2.10 34.07
CA GLN A 209 -12.12 3.06 34.68
C GLN A 209 -10.78 3.15 33.93
N ARG A 210 -10.37 2.07 33.26
CA ARG A 210 -9.20 2.04 32.36
C ARG A 210 -9.50 2.61 30.96
N GLU A 211 -10.75 2.54 30.52
CA GLU A 211 -11.25 3.17 29.28
C GLU A 211 -11.60 4.66 29.48
N LEU A 212 -11.92 5.09 30.71
CA LEU A 212 -12.19 6.46 31.12
C LEU A 212 -10.95 7.21 31.64
N ASP A 213 -9.78 6.58 31.62
CA ASP A 213 -8.52 7.23 31.97
C ASP A 213 -8.15 8.17 30.80
N PRO A 214 -8.01 9.49 30.99
CA PRO A 214 -7.71 10.42 29.89
C PRO A 214 -6.40 10.10 29.14
N LYS A 215 -5.52 9.29 29.77
CA LYS A 215 -4.31 8.75 29.12
C LYS A 215 -4.60 7.61 28.15
N ALA A 216 -5.71 6.88 28.27
CA ALA A 216 -6.07 5.79 27.39
C ALA A 216 -6.44 6.30 25.98
N GLU A 217 -7.19 7.40 25.89
CA GLU A 217 -7.50 8.05 24.61
C GLU A 217 -6.24 8.55 23.90
N GLU A 218 -5.32 9.18 24.65
CA GLU A 218 -4.04 9.63 24.12
C GLU A 218 -3.21 8.45 23.58
N ASN A 219 -3.13 7.35 24.33
CA ASN A 219 -2.44 6.12 23.90
C ASN A 219 -3.06 5.50 22.64
N VAL A 220 -4.39 5.50 22.51
CA VAL A 220 -5.08 5.00 21.31
C VAL A 220 -4.73 5.86 20.10
N VAL A 221 -4.74 7.18 20.24
CA VAL A 221 -4.36 8.10 19.15
C VAL A 221 -2.89 7.93 18.77
N GLN A 222 -1.99 7.79 19.74
CA GLN A 222 -0.57 7.54 19.50
C GLN A 222 -0.33 6.18 18.81
N ASN A 223 -1.02 5.11 19.24
CA ASN A 223 -0.95 3.78 18.62
C ASN A 223 -1.47 3.81 17.17
N PHE A 224 -2.54 4.55 16.92
CA PHE A 224 -3.06 4.73 15.56
C PHE A 224 -2.06 5.48 14.67
N ARG A 225 -1.47 6.58 15.17
CA ARG A 225 -0.45 7.35 14.44
C ARG A 225 0.79 6.51 14.14
N THR A 226 1.28 5.74 15.12
CA THR A 226 2.44 4.86 14.93
C THR A 226 2.14 3.73 13.94
N SER A 227 0.98 3.08 14.03
CA SER A 227 0.55 2.05 13.06
C SER A 227 0.43 2.62 11.63
N LYS A 228 -0.13 3.82 11.49
CA LYS A 228 -0.19 4.52 10.19
C LYS A 228 1.21 4.79 9.62
N THR A 229 2.12 5.29 10.44
CA THR A 229 3.52 5.55 10.03
C THR A 229 4.24 4.26 9.65
N LYS A 230 4.10 3.18 10.45
CA LYS A 230 4.65 1.85 10.13
C LYS A 230 4.14 1.35 8.79
N THR A 231 2.83 1.48 8.54
CA THR A 231 2.19 1.09 7.28
C THR A 231 2.78 1.86 6.10
N ILE A 232 2.89 3.19 6.20
CA ILE A 232 3.46 4.02 5.12
C ILE A 232 4.92 3.66 4.85
N ILE A 233 5.73 3.50 5.89
CA ILE A 233 7.14 3.13 5.75
C ILE A 233 7.26 1.74 5.11
N SER A 234 6.47 0.77 5.56
CA SER A 234 6.48 -0.61 5.05
C SER A 234 6.08 -0.67 3.57
N ILE A 235 5.00 0.03 3.19
CA ILE A 235 4.55 0.09 1.80
C ILE A 235 5.60 0.80 0.93
N LYS A 236 6.14 1.94 1.39
CA LYS A 236 7.19 2.67 0.66
C LYS A 236 8.41 1.79 0.46
N PHE A 237 8.84 1.08 1.50
CA PHE A 237 9.99 0.18 1.44
C PHE A 237 9.73 -0.99 0.49
N LEU A 238 8.56 -1.61 0.53
CA LEU A 238 8.17 -2.67 -0.41
C LEU A 238 8.19 -2.17 -1.87
N MET A 239 7.70 -0.95 -2.12
CA MET A 239 7.76 -0.33 -3.44
C MET A 239 9.21 -0.10 -3.88
N ILE A 240 10.08 0.39 -3.01
CA ILE A 240 11.52 0.56 -3.30
C ILE A 240 12.16 -0.80 -3.61
N LEU A 241 11.83 -1.82 -2.83
CA LEU A 241 12.37 -3.18 -2.98
C LEU A 241 12.03 -3.82 -4.33
N ILE A 242 10.89 -3.46 -4.92
CA ILE A 242 10.46 -3.94 -6.24
C ILE A 242 10.98 -3.02 -7.36
N ILE A 243 10.87 -1.71 -7.19
CA ILE A 243 11.15 -0.73 -8.24
C ILE A 243 12.66 -0.63 -8.52
N VAL A 244 13.50 -0.59 -7.48
CA VAL A 244 14.95 -0.37 -7.65
C VAL A 244 15.61 -1.48 -8.49
N PRO A 245 15.40 -2.78 -8.22
CA PRO A 245 16.00 -3.84 -9.04
C PRO A 245 15.49 -3.80 -10.48
N ILE A 246 14.18 -3.63 -10.69
CA ILE A 246 13.58 -3.58 -12.03
C ILE A 246 14.14 -2.41 -12.85
N LEU A 247 14.20 -1.21 -12.25
CA LEU A 247 14.78 -0.04 -12.92
C LEU A 247 16.26 -0.25 -13.20
N THR A 248 17.01 -0.83 -12.26
CA THR A 248 18.43 -1.13 -12.44
C THR A 248 18.63 -2.10 -13.61
N GLN A 249 17.83 -3.16 -13.70
CA GLN A 249 17.88 -4.12 -14.80
C GLN A 249 17.61 -3.43 -16.15
N GLN A 250 16.57 -2.60 -16.22
CA GLN A 250 16.19 -1.89 -17.46
C GLN A 250 17.25 -0.88 -17.89
N VAL A 251 17.75 -0.05 -16.96
CA VAL A 251 18.77 0.95 -17.25
C VAL A 251 20.07 0.28 -17.66
N THR A 252 20.56 -0.69 -16.89
CA THR A 252 21.79 -1.42 -17.22
C THR A 252 21.68 -2.09 -18.58
N LYS A 253 20.57 -2.78 -18.88
CA LYS A 253 20.36 -3.41 -20.18
C LYS A 253 20.35 -2.40 -21.33
N SER A 254 19.71 -1.24 -21.13
CA SER A 254 19.69 -0.16 -22.13
C SER A 254 21.09 0.40 -22.38
N LEU A 255 21.86 0.66 -21.33
CA LEU A 255 23.23 1.16 -21.41
C LEU A 255 24.17 0.15 -22.09
N LEU A 256 24.05 -1.15 -21.76
CA LEU A 256 24.84 -2.21 -22.40
C LEU A 256 24.58 -2.30 -23.91
N LYS A 257 23.34 -2.02 -24.33
CA LYS A 257 22.97 -1.97 -25.76
C LYS A 257 23.60 -0.75 -26.45
N GLU A 258 23.53 0.42 -25.83
CA GLU A 258 24.07 1.66 -26.39
C GLU A 258 25.60 1.65 -26.49
N VAL A 259 26.29 1.15 -25.47
CA VAL A 259 27.76 1.02 -25.45
C VAL A 259 28.26 -0.09 -26.39
N GLY A 260 27.37 -1.01 -26.79
CA GLY A 260 27.70 -2.14 -27.65
C GLY A 260 28.68 -3.11 -26.99
N VAL A 261 28.55 -3.32 -25.67
CA VAL A 261 29.51 -4.13 -24.89
C VAL A 261 29.63 -5.53 -25.48
N VAL A 262 28.51 -6.20 -25.77
CA VAL A 262 28.53 -7.58 -26.25
C VAL A 262 29.08 -7.68 -27.67
N GLU A 263 28.75 -6.73 -28.54
CA GLU A 263 29.27 -6.66 -29.91
C GLU A 263 30.76 -6.32 -29.98
N ARG A 264 31.28 -5.59 -28.98
CA ARG A 264 32.72 -5.28 -28.90
C ARG A 264 33.54 -6.46 -28.38
N PHE A 265 32.96 -7.30 -27.52
CA PHE A 265 33.63 -8.46 -26.95
C PHE A 265 33.52 -9.73 -27.82
N ARG A 266 32.55 -9.78 -28.74
CA ARG A 266 32.38 -10.89 -29.68
C ARG A 266 32.68 -10.42 -31.09
N ASP A 267 33.82 -10.83 -31.62
CA ASP A 267 34.16 -10.59 -33.03
C ASP A 267 33.10 -11.18 -33.96
N SER A 268 32.94 -10.60 -35.15
CA SER A 268 32.05 -11.08 -36.22
C SER A 268 32.32 -12.54 -36.65
N THR A 269 33.45 -13.11 -36.25
CA THR A 269 33.85 -14.50 -36.51
C THR A 269 33.42 -15.49 -35.42
N SER A 270 32.94 -15.00 -34.27
CA SER A 270 32.50 -15.86 -33.16
C SER A 270 31.29 -16.71 -33.57
N GLU A 271 31.23 -17.95 -33.07
CA GLU A 271 30.07 -18.84 -33.28
C GLU A 271 28.77 -18.15 -32.84
N PRO A 272 27.69 -18.23 -33.64
CA PRO A 272 26.42 -17.55 -33.33
C PRO A 272 25.78 -17.95 -32.00
N PHE A 273 26.07 -19.17 -31.53
CA PHE A 273 25.39 -19.83 -30.45
C PHE A 273 26.15 -19.69 -29.13
N ILE A 274 25.43 -19.66 -28.02
CA ILE A 274 26.01 -19.69 -26.66
C ILE A 274 25.89 -21.08 -26.01
N ASN A 275 24.99 -21.92 -26.50
CA ASN A 275 24.73 -23.26 -25.98
C ASN A 275 24.32 -24.22 -27.11
N TYR A 276 24.41 -25.52 -26.84
CA TYR A 276 24.13 -26.59 -27.82
C TYR A 276 22.67 -26.64 -28.27
N GLU A 277 21.72 -26.22 -27.43
CA GLU A 277 20.29 -26.27 -27.77
C GLU A 277 19.93 -25.19 -28.79
N MET A 278 20.54 -24.00 -28.69
CA MET A 278 20.39 -22.95 -29.70
C MET A 278 20.99 -23.38 -31.03
N GLU A 279 22.09 -24.12 -31.00
CA GLU A 279 22.72 -24.68 -32.20
C GLU A 279 21.82 -25.76 -32.82
N GLU A 280 21.30 -26.70 -32.03
CA GLU A 280 20.35 -27.73 -32.48
C GLU A 280 19.06 -27.11 -33.05
N GLU A 281 18.51 -26.09 -32.40
CA GLU A 281 17.32 -25.36 -32.87
C GLU A 281 17.59 -24.68 -34.22
N ALA A 282 18.74 -24.00 -34.36
CA ALA A 282 19.11 -23.36 -35.62
C ALA A 282 19.35 -24.36 -36.76
N PHE A 283 20.00 -25.49 -36.48
CA PHE A 283 20.19 -26.54 -37.48
C PHE A 283 18.88 -27.21 -37.86
N PHE A 284 17.99 -27.46 -36.90
CA PHE A 284 16.66 -27.99 -37.16
C PHE A 284 15.84 -27.04 -38.05
N GLU A 285 15.88 -25.73 -37.77
CA GLU A 285 15.22 -24.72 -38.60
C GLU A 285 15.78 -24.67 -40.03
N LEU A 286 17.11 -24.76 -40.18
CA LEU A 286 17.76 -24.79 -41.49
C LEU A 286 17.39 -26.05 -42.28
N HIS A 287 17.44 -27.21 -41.63
CA HIS A 287 17.10 -28.49 -42.26
C HIS A 287 15.63 -28.51 -42.70
N LYS A 288 14.72 -28.04 -41.85
CA LYS A 288 13.31 -27.91 -42.20
C LYS A 288 13.08 -26.97 -43.40
N PHE A 289 13.89 -25.92 -43.53
CA PHE A 289 13.81 -25.02 -44.68
C PHE A 289 14.27 -25.69 -45.97
N GLU A 290 15.38 -26.43 -45.92
CA GLU A 290 15.89 -27.24 -47.03
C GLU A 290 14.87 -28.29 -47.48
N GLU A 291 14.29 -29.05 -46.53
CA GLU A 291 13.24 -30.03 -46.81
C GLU A 291 12.00 -29.39 -47.46
N GLN A 292 11.62 -28.18 -47.01
CA GLN A 292 10.50 -27.44 -47.59
C GLN A 292 10.79 -26.96 -49.00
N LEU A 293 12.01 -26.49 -49.28
CA LEU A 293 12.42 -26.10 -50.64
C LEU A 293 12.40 -27.31 -51.57
N HIS A 294 13.02 -28.41 -51.16
CA HIS A 294 13.04 -29.66 -51.92
C HIS A 294 11.63 -30.18 -52.18
N PHE A 295 10.76 -30.19 -51.16
CA PHE A 295 9.37 -30.59 -51.32
C PHE A 295 8.61 -29.71 -52.32
N LYS A 296 8.76 -28.38 -52.26
CA LYS A 296 8.13 -27.44 -53.20
C LYS A 296 8.61 -27.62 -54.64
N SER A 297 9.88 -27.95 -54.81
CA SER A 297 10.49 -28.30 -56.10
C SER A 297 9.84 -29.57 -56.69
N LEU A 298 9.66 -30.62 -55.88
CA LEU A 298 9.06 -31.89 -56.31
C LEU A 298 7.58 -31.78 -56.74
N ILE A 299 6.80 -30.90 -56.10
CA ILE A 299 5.37 -30.71 -56.40
C ILE A 299 5.10 -29.64 -57.48
N GLY A 300 6.14 -29.03 -58.05
CA GLY A 300 6.02 -28.06 -59.14
C GLY A 300 5.38 -26.71 -58.75
N LEU A 301 5.35 -26.38 -57.46
CA LEU A 301 4.87 -25.09 -56.95
C LEU A 301 5.92 -23.96 -57.04
N ALA A 302 7.16 -24.32 -57.37
CA ALA A 302 8.26 -23.42 -57.68
C ALA A 302 8.89 -23.83 -59.03
N PRO A 303 9.53 -22.91 -59.77
CA PRO A 303 10.37 -23.31 -60.90
C PRO A 303 11.38 -24.35 -60.43
N LYS A 304 11.74 -25.32 -61.29
CA LYS A 304 12.83 -26.27 -60.97
C LYS A 304 14.09 -25.46 -60.70
N LEU A 305 14.39 -25.26 -59.42
CA LEU A 305 15.59 -24.57 -59.00
C LEU A 305 16.79 -25.40 -59.48
N SER A 306 17.78 -24.74 -60.06
CA SER A 306 19.07 -25.38 -60.28
C SER A 306 19.67 -25.76 -58.93
N SER A 307 20.50 -26.81 -58.86
CA SER A 307 21.22 -27.18 -57.64
C SER A 307 22.04 -26.00 -57.07
N GLU A 308 22.50 -25.11 -57.94
CA GLU A 308 23.21 -23.88 -57.56
C GLU A 308 22.28 -22.83 -56.91
N GLU A 309 21.03 -22.71 -57.37
CA GLU A 309 20.05 -21.77 -56.82
C GLU A 309 19.49 -22.26 -55.47
N GLU A 310 19.30 -23.57 -55.32
CA GLU A 310 18.92 -24.17 -54.03
C GLU A 310 20.02 -23.96 -52.98
N GLU A 311 21.30 -24.15 -53.36
CA GLU A 311 22.44 -23.91 -52.46
C GLU A 311 22.55 -22.44 -52.05
N GLU A 312 22.32 -21.50 -52.98
CA GLU A 312 22.33 -20.07 -52.67
C GLU A 312 21.23 -19.69 -51.66
N LEU A 313 20.01 -20.19 -51.85
CA LEU A 313 18.89 -19.95 -50.93
C LEU A 313 19.15 -20.53 -49.54
N VAL A 314 19.70 -21.75 -49.46
CA VAL A 314 20.06 -22.39 -48.18
C VAL A 314 21.17 -21.60 -47.49
N LYS A 315 22.17 -21.14 -48.24
CA LYS A 315 23.26 -20.32 -47.71
C LYS A 315 22.77 -18.98 -47.16
N ASP A 316 21.84 -18.33 -47.84
CA ASP A 316 21.25 -17.08 -47.37
C ASP A 316 20.39 -17.31 -46.13
N LYS A 317 19.61 -18.41 -46.08
CA LYS A 317 18.90 -18.79 -44.86
C LYS A 317 19.84 -19.08 -43.69
N ALA A 318 20.96 -19.75 -43.94
CA ALA A 318 21.97 -20.02 -42.93
C ALA A 318 22.59 -18.72 -42.37
N LYS A 319 22.86 -17.72 -43.22
CA LYS A 319 23.32 -16.39 -42.77
C LYS A 319 22.26 -15.67 -41.94
N GLU A 320 21.00 -15.72 -42.37
CA GLU A 320 19.86 -15.13 -41.64
C GLU A 320 19.74 -15.73 -40.24
N LEU A 321 19.71 -17.06 -40.13
CA LEU A 321 19.67 -17.77 -38.85
C LEU A 321 20.91 -17.45 -38.00
N ALA A 322 22.11 -17.45 -38.59
CA ALA A 322 23.32 -17.08 -37.87
C ALA A 322 23.24 -15.65 -37.30
N GLN A 323 22.65 -14.69 -38.02
CA GLN A 323 22.47 -13.32 -37.53
C GLN A 323 21.41 -13.26 -36.43
N GLU A 324 20.30 -13.98 -36.58
CA GLU A 324 19.24 -14.05 -35.57
C GLU A 324 19.77 -14.63 -34.26
N TYR A 325 20.44 -15.78 -34.30
CA TYR A 325 20.99 -16.42 -33.11
C TYR A 325 22.12 -15.61 -32.48
N ARG A 326 22.92 -14.87 -33.25
CA ARG A 326 23.85 -13.87 -32.69
C ARG A 326 23.14 -12.80 -31.88
N GLN A 327 22.01 -12.29 -32.37
CA GLN A 327 21.22 -11.29 -31.63
C GLN A 327 20.58 -11.89 -30.38
N ARG A 328 20.05 -13.12 -30.46
CA ARG A 328 19.51 -13.85 -29.31
C ARG A 328 20.58 -14.06 -28.24
N THR A 329 21.75 -14.55 -28.62
CA THR A 329 22.93 -14.69 -27.76
C THR A 329 23.34 -13.36 -27.13
N GLY A 330 23.42 -12.29 -27.94
CA GLY A 330 23.76 -10.97 -27.44
C GLY A 330 22.77 -10.43 -26.42
N ASN A 331 21.47 -10.66 -26.64
CA ASN A 331 20.41 -10.27 -25.72
C ASN A 331 20.45 -11.09 -24.41
N ALA A 332 20.72 -12.40 -24.49
CA ALA A 332 20.88 -13.26 -23.31
C ALA A 332 22.04 -12.81 -22.42
N ILE A 333 23.21 -12.53 -23.00
CA ILE A 333 24.38 -12.01 -22.26
C ILE A 333 24.03 -10.67 -21.58
N ARG A 334 23.36 -9.77 -22.30
CA ARG A 334 22.91 -8.49 -21.71
C ARG A 334 21.94 -8.70 -20.56
N ASN A 335 21.03 -9.67 -20.65
CA ASN A 335 20.11 -10.01 -19.57
C ASN A 335 20.88 -10.47 -18.33
N ILE A 336 21.80 -11.44 -18.47
CA ILE A 336 22.61 -11.93 -17.34
C ILE A 336 23.33 -10.78 -16.65
N ILE A 337 24.02 -9.92 -17.40
CA ILE A 337 24.76 -8.79 -16.81
C ILE A 337 23.78 -7.84 -16.10
N ALA A 338 22.68 -7.47 -16.76
CA ALA A 338 21.66 -6.60 -16.15
C ALA A 338 21.06 -7.20 -14.88
N ASP A 339 20.86 -8.51 -14.83
CA ASP A 339 20.35 -9.23 -13.67
C ASP A 339 21.36 -9.24 -12.52
N VAL A 340 22.65 -9.39 -12.80
CA VAL A 340 23.71 -9.27 -11.77
C VAL A 340 23.73 -7.87 -11.15
N PHE A 341 23.60 -6.81 -11.96
CA PHE A 341 23.48 -5.45 -11.44
C PHE A 341 22.19 -5.24 -10.65
N SER A 342 21.07 -5.77 -11.13
CA SER A 342 19.78 -5.75 -10.44
C SER A 342 19.83 -6.44 -9.07
N LEU A 343 20.44 -7.63 -9.02
CA LEU A 343 20.65 -8.39 -7.79
C LEU A 343 21.58 -7.65 -6.82
N THR A 344 22.62 -7.01 -7.34
CA THR A 344 23.53 -6.18 -6.54
C THR A 344 22.79 -4.98 -5.95
N ALA A 345 21.99 -4.28 -6.75
CA ALA A 345 21.18 -3.16 -6.27
C ALA A 345 20.14 -3.59 -5.24
N PHE A 346 19.47 -4.74 -5.46
CA PHE A 346 18.59 -5.35 -4.47
C PHE A 346 19.31 -5.64 -3.15
N GLY A 347 20.50 -6.26 -3.22
CA GLY A 347 21.33 -6.53 -2.05
C GLY A 347 21.76 -5.27 -1.31
N LEU A 348 22.10 -4.20 -2.04
CA LEU A 348 22.44 -2.89 -1.45
C LEU A 348 21.24 -2.23 -0.77
N VAL A 349 20.05 -2.31 -1.36
CA VAL A 349 18.81 -1.83 -0.71
C VAL A 349 18.58 -2.58 0.59
N LEU A 350 18.67 -3.91 0.58
CA LEU A 350 18.52 -4.71 1.80
C LEU A 350 19.57 -4.39 2.87
N TYR A 351 20.83 -4.23 2.46
CA TYR A 351 21.92 -3.92 3.38
C TYR A 351 21.75 -2.54 4.03
N ASN A 352 21.29 -1.55 3.28
CA ASN A 352 21.13 -0.17 3.76
C ASN A 352 19.83 0.04 4.55
N SER A 353 18.76 -0.70 4.27
CA SER A 353 17.43 -0.48 4.84
C SER A 353 17.10 -1.33 6.06
N LYS A 354 18.05 -1.54 6.97
CA LYS A 354 17.86 -2.39 8.17
C LYS A 354 16.71 -1.92 9.07
N GLN A 355 16.53 -0.60 9.20
CA GLN A 355 15.46 -0.03 10.02
C GLN A 355 14.09 -0.27 9.37
N GLU A 356 13.97 -0.06 8.07
CA GLU A 356 12.74 -0.30 7.31
C GLU A 356 12.39 -1.78 7.28
N ILE A 357 13.37 -2.68 7.20
CA ILE A 357 13.17 -4.13 7.33
C ILE A 357 12.58 -4.48 8.70
N ALA A 358 13.09 -3.87 9.78
CA ALA A 358 12.54 -4.10 11.13
C ALA A 358 11.09 -3.58 11.25
N VAL A 359 10.80 -2.42 10.66
CA VAL A 359 9.43 -1.85 10.60
C VAL A 359 8.51 -2.75 9.77
N LEU A 360 8.95 -3.20 8.60
CA LEU A 360 8.22 -4.13 7.74
C LEU A 360 7.95 -5.44 8.46
N LYS A 361 8.93 -5.99 9.18
CA LYS A 361 8.74 -7.19 10.00
C LYS A 361 7.67 -6.97 11.06
N SER A 362 7.74 -5.87 11.82
CA SER A 362 6.71 -5.54 12.82
C SER A 362 5.33 -5.40 12.19
N PHE A 363 5.23 -4.79 11.01
CA PHE A 363 3.99 -4.65 10.27
C PHE A 363 3.45 -6.01 9.78
N MET A 364 4.31 -6.87 9.24
CA MET A 364 3.94 -8.23 8.83
C MET A 364 3.53 -9.10 10.02
N ASP A 365 4.19 -8.96 11.17
CA ASP A 365 3.80 -9.62 12.41
C ASP A 365 2.39 -9.16 12.84
N GLU A 366 2.13 -7.85 12.87
CA GLU A 366 0.79 -7.29 13.16
C GLU A 366 -0.29 -7.81 12.19
N LEU A 367 0.01 -7.90 10.89
CA LEU A 367 -0.91 -8.45 9.89
C LEU A 367 -1.17 -9.94 10.13
N ILE A 368 -0.12 -10.76 10.24
CA ILE A 368 -0.26 -12.22 10.35
C ILE A 368 -0.93 -12.60 11.67
N TYR A 369 -0.50 -12.01 12.79
CA TYR A 369 -1.10 -12.30 14.09
C TYR A 369 -2.49 -11.66 14.27
N GLY A 370 -2.79 -10.59 13.52
CA GLY A 370 -4.12 -9.98 13.48
C GLY A 370 -5.17 -10.82 12.72
N LEU A 371 -4.75 -11.79 11.91
CA LEU A 371 -5.67 -12.70 11.22
C LEU A 371 -6.25 -13.76 12.17
N SER A 372 -7.48 -14.20 11.89
CA SER A 372 -8.05 -15.38 12.55
C SER A 372 -7.30 -16.66 12.14
N ASP A 373 -7.33 -17.68 12.99
CA ASP A 373 -6.67 -18.96 12.68
C ASP A 373 -7.25 -19.64 11.44
N SER A 374 -8.54 -19.44 11.16
CA SER A 374 -9.18 -19.88 9.91
C SER A 374 -8.66 -19.15 8.67
N ALA A 375 -8.43 -17.84 8.74
CA ALA A 375 -7.90 -17.05 7.64
C ALA A 375 -6.43 -17.41 7.35
N LYS A 376 -5.63 -17.65 8.39
CA LYS A 376 -4.25 -18.14 8.24
C LYS A 376 -4.22 -19.48 7.51
N ALA A 377 -5.07 -20.43 7.92
CA ALA A 377 -5.17 -21.74 7.28
C ALA A 377 -5.62 -21.62 5.81
N PHE A 378 -6.61 -20.77 5.52
CA PHE A 378 -7.08 -20.52 4.16
C PHE A 378 -5.99 -19.94 3.24
N ILE A 379 -5.24 -18.92 3.70
CA ILE A 379 -4.14 -18.32 2.92
C ILE A 379 -3.08 -19.36 2.59
N ILE A 380 -2.73 -20.21 3.56
CA ILE A 380 -1.78 -21.30 3.33
C ILE A 380 -2.33 -22.25 2.26
N ILE A 381 -3.55 -22.77 2.41
CA ILE A 381 -4.14 -23.71 1.44
C ILE A 381 -4.19 -23.09 0.03
N LEU A 382 -4.67 -21.86 -0.11
CA LEU A 382 -4.75 -21.15 -1.39
C LEU A 382 -3.38 -21.01 -2.06
N PHE A 383 -2.37 -20.56 -1.30
CA PHE A 383 -1.02 -20.41 -1.83
C PHE A 383 -0.48 -21.76 -2.31
N THR A 384 -0.73 -22.82 -1.54
CA THR A 384 -0.18 -24.13 -1.82
C THR A 384 -0.83 -24.79 -3.03
N ASP A 385 -2.13 -24.61 -3.23
CA ASP A 385 -2.85 -25.13 -4.39
C ASP A 385 -2.35 -24.50 -5.71
N ILE A 386 -1.99 -23.20 -5.70
CA ILE A 386 -1.45 -22.50 -6.86
C ILE A 386 -0.09 -23.06 -7.30
N PHE A 387 0.82 -23.30 -6.35
CA PHE A 387 2.21 -23.69 -6.66
C PHE A 387 2.43 -25.20 -6.74
N VAL A 388 1.50 -25.99 -6.21
CA VAL A 388 1.69 -27.42 -6.00
C VAL A 388 0.51 -28.27 -6.46
N GLY A 389 -0.65 -27.65 -6.69
CA GLY A 389 -1.83 -28.35 -7.19
C GLY A 389 -1.64 -28.89 -8.62
N PHE A 390 -2.68 -29.55 -9.14
CA PHE A 390 -2.66 -30.23 -10.44
C PHE A 390 -2.38 -29.31 -11.64
N HIS A 391 -2.53 -28.00 -11.47
CA HIS A 391 -2.20 -27.01 -12.50
C HIS A 391 -0.78 -26.47 -12.40
N SER A 392 -0.05 -26.77 -11.31
CA SER A 392 1.31 -26.29 -11.10
C SER A 392 2.35 -26.82 -12.10
N PRO A 393 2.28 -28.06 -12.65
CA PRO A 393 3.29 -28.57 -13.58
C PRO A 393 3.53 -27.63 -14.76
N HIS A 394 2.45 -27.17 -15.39
CA HIS A 394 2.54 -26.24 -16.53
C HIS A 394 3.02 -24.85 -16.09
N GLY A 395 2.64 -24.40 -14.89
CA GLY A 395 3.17 -23.14 -14.33
C GLY A 395 4.69 -23.18 -14.17
N TRP A 396 5.21 -24.30 -13.65
CA TRP A 396 6.66 -24.52 -13.52
C TRP A 396 7.36 -24.63 -14.87
N GLU A 397 6.76 -25.30 -15.85
CA GLU A 397 7.28 -25.37 -17.23
C GLU A 397 7.47 -23.97 -17.81
N VAL A 398 6.43 -23.14 -17.80
CA VAL A 398 6.48 -21.77 -18.35
C VAL A 398 7.51 -20.91 -17.61
N ILE A 399 7.61 -21.04 -16.28
CA ILE A 399 8.61 -20.30 -15.49
C ILE A 399 10.03 -20.74 -15.84
N LEU A 400 10.30 -22.05 -15.87
CA LEU A 400 11.64 -22.58 -16.12
C LEU A 400 12.09 -22.32 -17.55
N GLU A 401 11.24 -22.56 -18.55
CA GLU A 401 11.53 -22.20 -19.95
C GLU A 401 11.73 -20.69 -20.11
N GLY A 402 10.89 -19.89 -19.45
CA GLY A 402 10.99 -18.43 -19.47
C GLY A 402 12.33 -17.94 -18.91
N VAL A 403 12.76 -18.47 -17.76
CA VAL A 403 14.04 -18.13 -17.13
C VAL A 403 15.22 -18.62 -17.97
N ALA A 404 15.16 -19.86 -18.48
CA ALA A 404 16.22 -20.41 -19.33
C ALA A 404 16.40 -19.57 -20.60
N ARG A 405 15.30 -19.20 -21.28
CA ARG A 405 15.33 -18.33 -22.46
C ARG A 405 15.80 -16.91 -22.13
N HIS A 406 15.44 -16.37 -20.96
CA HIS A 406 15.90 -15.07 -20.51
C HIS A 406 17.43 -15.05 -20.32
N LEU A 407 17.97 -16.08 -19.67
CA LEU A 407 19.40 -16.22 -19.40
C LEU A 407 20.19 -16.77 -20.61
N GLY A 408 19.51 -17.29 -21.63
CA GLY A 408 20.15 -18.00 -22.74
C GLY A 408 20.84 -19.29 -22.32
N ILE A 409 20.35 -19.92 -21.25
CA ILE A 409 20.81 -21.22 -20.77
C ILE A 409 19.99 -22.30 -21.48
N PRO A 410 20.58 -23.47 -21.82
CA PRO A 410 19.84 -24.58 -22.36
C PRO A 410 18.70 -25.00 -21.42
N ALA A 411 17.46 -24.88 -21.91
CA ALA A 411 16.25 -25.37 -21.29
C ALA A 411 16.17 -26.89 -21.47
N SER A 412 17.05 -27.63 -20.80
CA SER A 412 17.08 -29.08 -20.97
C SER A 412 15.73 -29.70 -20.57
N ARG A 413 15.00 -30.24 -21.56
CA ARG A 413 13.66 -30.82 -21.36
C ARG A 413 13.67 -31.89 -20.27
N ASN A 414 14.76 -32.67 -20.21
CA ASN A 414 14.96 -33.67 -19.18
C ASN A 414 15.03 -33.07 -17.76
N PHE A 415 15.73 -31.94 -17.57
CA PHE A 415 15.75 -31.25 -16.29
C PHE A 415 14.39 -30.67 -15.94
N ILE A 416 13.71 -30.02 -16.90
CA ILE A 416 12.39 -29.44 -16.70
C ILE A 416 11.39 -30.53 -16.28
N PHE A 417 11.34 -31.65 -16.99
CA PHE A 417 10.48 -32.78 -16.62
C PHE A 417 10.84 -33.40 -15.28
N LEU A 418 12.14 -33.57 -14.98
CA LEU A 418 12.59 -34.07 -13.68
C LEU A 418 12.17 -33.10 -12.56
N PHE A 419 12.33 -31.80 -12.76
CA PHE A 419 11.96 -30.77 -11.79
C PHE A 419 10.45 -30.79 -11.55
N ILE A 420 9.65 -30.74 -12.61
CA ILE A 420 8.19 -30.77 -12.55
C ILE A 420 7.67 -32.05 -11.87
N ALA A 421 8.33 -33.19 -12.09
CA ALA A 421 7.94 -34.46 -11.48
C ALA A 421 8.33 -34.58 -10.00
N THR A 422 9.36 -33.87 -9.53
CA THR A 422 9.93 -34.07 -8.19
C THR A 422 9.67 -32.90 -7.25
N PHE A 423 9.97 -31.67 -7.66
CA PHE A 423 9.97 -30.51 -6.78
C PHE A 423 8.56 -30.14 -6.29
N PRO A 424 7.53 -30.01 -7.14
CA PRO A 424 6.17 -29.75 -6.68
C PRO A 424 5.67 -30.82 -5.72
N VAL A 425 5.92 -32.10 -6.00
CA VAL A 425 5.49 -33.22 -5.15
C VAL A 425 6.14 -33.18 -3.77
N ILE A 426 7.45 -32.89 -3.70
CA ILE A 426 8.16 -32.73 -2.42
C ILE A 426 7.61 -31.52 -1.66
N LEU A 427 7.41 -30.40 -2.34
CA LEU A 427 6.87 -29.18 -1.76
C LEU A 427 5.47 -29.43 -1.19
N ASP A 428 4.64 -30.23 -1.89
CA ASP A 428 3.30 -30.66 -1.44
C ASP A 428 3.38 -31.39 -0.11
N ALA A 429 4.23 -32.41 -0.06
CA ALA A 429 4.36 -33.28 1.10
C ALA A 429 4.86 -32.50 2.32
N VAL A 430 5.86 -31.62 2.14
CA VAL A 430 6.39 -30.77 3.21
C VAL A 430 5.32 -29.82 3.74
N ILE A 431 4.57 -29.18 2.85
CA ILE A 431 3.52 -28.23 3.22
C ILE A 431 2.36 -28.94 3.92
N LYS A 432 1.84 -30.04 3.35
CA LYS A 432 0.78 -30.84 3.96
C LYS A 432 1.19 -31.35 5.34
N TYR A 433 2.43 -31.83 5.48
CA TYR A 433 2.98 -32.24 6.77
C TYR A 433 3.02 -31.09 7.77
N TRP A 434 3.48 -29.90 7.34
CA TRP A 434 3.56 -28.72 8.19
C TRP A 434 2.18 -28.24 8.64
N ILE A 435 1.20 -28.19 7.73
CA ILE A 435 -0.20 -27.88 8.04
C ILE A 435 -0.79 -28.89 9.02
N PHE A 436 -0.63 -30.19 8.75
CA PHE A 436 -1.13 -31.25 9.62
C PHE A 436 -0.52 -31.13 11.02
N ARG A 437 0.79 -30.91 11.13
CA ARG A 437 1.46 -30.71 12.42
C ARG A 437 0.99 -29.45 13.14
N TYR A 438 0.75 -28.37 12.40
CA TYR A 438 0.24 -27.12 12.95
C TYR A 438 -1.19 -27.29 13.49
N LEU A 439 -2.10 -27.84 12.69
CA LEU A 439 -3.50 -28.06 13.09
C LEU A 439 -3.62 -29.00 14.30
N ASN A 440 -2.85 -30.11 14.31
CA ASN A 440 -2.82 -31.04 15.45
C ASN A 440 -2.36 -30.38 16.76
N ARG A 441 -1.54 -29.33 16.69
CA ARG A 441 -1.04 -28.63 17.87
C ARG A 441 -2.03 -27.58 18.40
N VAL A 442 -2.91 -27.05 17.55
CA VAL A 442 -3.81 -25.93 17.89
C VAL A 442 -5.23 -26.40 18.24
N SER A 443 -5.78 -27.41 17.55
CA SER A 443 -7.05 -28.04 17.96
C SER A 443 -7.27 -29.39 17.27
N PRO A 444 -7.49 -30.50 18.02
CA PRO A 444 -7.83 -31.81 17.44
C PRO A 444 -9.09 -31.81 16.55
N SER A 445 -10.03 -30.88 16.76
CA SER A 445 -11.26 -30.80 15.96
C SER A 445 -11.03 -30.24 14.55
N ALA A 446 -10.05 -29.36 14.36
CA ALA A 446 -9.71 -28.81 13.03
C ALA A 446 -9.08 -29.87 12.11
N VAL A 447 -8.41 -30.86 12.70
CA VAL A 447 -7.82 -32.02 11.99
C VAL A 447 -8.90 -32.92 11.40
N ALA A 448 -10.02 -33.09 12.11
CA ALA A 448 -11.16 -33.85 11.62
C ALA A 448 -11.84 -33.17 10.41
N THR A 449 -11.95 -31.84 10.42
CA THR A 449 -12.48 -31.07 9.27
C THR A 449 -11.56 -31.13 8.06
N TYR A 450 -10.23 -31.05 8.24
CA TYR A 450 -9.28 -31.20 7.13
C TYR A 450 -9.31 -32.60 6.51
N ARG A 451 -9.42 -33.66 7.33
CA ARG A 451 -9.58 -35.04 6.81
C ARG A 451 -10.84 -35.17 5.95
N ASN A 452 -11.97 -34.65 6.41
CA ASN A 452 -13.23 -34.70 5.66
C ASN A 452 -13.26 -33.83 4.39
N MET A 453 -12.28 -32.93 4.18
CA MET A 453 -12.15 -32.13 2.95
C MET A 453 -11.15 -32.72 1.94
N ASN A 454 -10.29 -33.64 2.38
CA ASN A 454 -9.24 -34.25 1.56
C ASN A 454 -9.54 -35.72 1.19
N GLU A 455 -10.50 -36.37 1.87
CA GLU A 455 -11.25 -37.53 1.34
C GLU A 455 -12.32 -37.04 0.37
#